data_AF-A0A949HGY0-F1
#
_entry.id   AF-A0A949HGY0-F1
#
_cell.length_a   1.000
_cell.length_b   1.000
_cell.length_c   1.000
_cell.angle_alpha   90.00
_cell.angle_beta   90.00
_cell.angle_gamma   90.00
#
_symmetry.space_group_name_H-M   'P 1'
#
loop_
_entity.id
_entity.type
_entity.pdbx_description
1 polymer ?
#
loop_
_entity_poly.entity_id
_entity_poly.type
_entity_poly.pdbx_seq_one_letter_code
_entity_poly.pdbx_strand_id
1 'polypeptide(L)'
;MSAELSGDPPEEIQDSWVIPKRRKSLISWKRDWPLMLLCASILAGWIFYAMILPPIQIRQKIATSRWKFDPKDPEISLWIWFIRRTVEYWFVFWFFYLGASIGSFINVVASRTPKKKTIVTRGSHCPFCDKALNMVDNSPVFGWVLLRGRCRACRLPISPRYLYMEILVGIVFVTLGAIELIGNGVNLPHRQWQFATGIVSTVFYPKWDLIGAMAVHLSFFAVAVMLIGTQMERLRFPKLPLLVILGIYISSSIANPCVSRIRWTEPWGQRFLSYAPEYFQRAITAGLGAATGFGLGLLTARLLDRLYLAQSQQGRGGWTWHWTILHGLFGALFGWQAVLLSSIVGSLVSMSVCSFVASRKSDHIDLSDRLFSERVIALAIMTCTLFIHTCAWRWIAAIWL
;
A
#
# COMPACT_ATOMS: atom_id res chain seq x y z
N MET A 1 -28.73 71.09 -11.28
CA MET A 1 -29.17 69.78 -11.78
C MET A 1 -28.14 69.36 -12.82
N SER A 2 -27.12 68.65 -12.36
CA SER A 2 -25.93 68.11 -13.04
C SER A 2 -26.35 67.10 -14.12
N ALA A 3 -25.86 67.21 -15.36
CA ALA A 3 -24.55 66.79 -15.89
C ALA A 3 -24.55 65.33 -16.41
N GLU A 4 -24.03 65.21 -17.63
CA GLU A 4 -23.87 64.07 -18.54
C GLU A 4 -23.38 62.75 -17.92
N LEU A 5 -23.66 61.62 -18.60
CA LEU A 5 -22.66 60.62 -18.98
C LEU A 5 -23.25 59.51 -19.87
N SER A 6 -22.76 59.49 -21.11
CA SER A 6 -22.73 58.37 -22.05
C SER A 6 -21.91 57.18 -21.54
N GLY A 7 -22.29 55.96 -21.92
CA GLY A 7 -21.43 54.79 -21.76
C GLY A 7 -22.12 53.50 -22.22
N ASP A 8 -21.72 53.01 -23.39
CA ASP A 8 -22.07 51.68 -23.91
C ASP A 8 -21.65 50.56 -22.92
N PRO A 9 -22.36 49.41 -22.89
CA PRO A 9 -21.95 48.27 -22.09
C PRO A 9 -20.69 47.60 -22.68
N PRO A 10 -19.78 47.07 -21.84
CA PRO A 10 -18.47 46.58 -22.29
C PRO A 10 -18.54 45.25 -23.06
N GLU A 11 -17.65 45.15 -24.03
CA GLU A 11 -17.39 44.00 -24.91
C GLU A 11 -17.24 42.66 -24.15
N GLU A 12 -17.98 41.68 -24.65
CA GLU A 12 -17.91 40.27 -24.31
C GLU A 12 -16.59 39.67 -24.82
N ILE A 13 -15.67 39.30 -23.91
CA ILE A 13 -14.44 38.58 -24.24
C ILE A 13 -14.81 37.16 -24.71
N GLN A 14 -15.00 37.02 -26.03
CA GLN A 14 -14.98 35.73 -26.73
C GLN A 14 -13.54 35.19 -26.80
N ASP A 15 -13.08 34.52 -25.76
CA ASP A 15 -11.89 33.67 -25.87
C ASP A 15 -12.26 32.35 -26.57
N SER A 16 -12.00 32.34 -27.88
CA SER A 16 -12.13 31.19 -28.77
C SER A 16 -11.15 30.07 -28.38
N TRP A 17 -11.58 29.12 -27.56
CA TRP A 17 -10.90 27.83 -27.45
C TRP A 17 -11.16 27.02 -28.72
N VAL A 18 -10.30 27.18 -29.73
CA VAL A 18 -10.32 26.36 -30.95
C VAL A 18 -10.05 24.90 -30.56
N ILE A 19 -11.11 24.09 -30.50
CA ILE A 19 -11.03 22.65 -30.31
C ILE A 19 -10.50 22.03 -31.63
N PRO A 20 -9.34 21.37 -31.66
CA PRO A 20 -8.86 20.73 -32.87
C PRO A 20 -9.80 19.58 -33.27
N LYS A 21 -10.25 19.60 -34.54
CA LYS A 21 -11.15 18.59 -35.12
C LYS A 21 -10.57 17.18 -35.01
N ARG A 22 -11.46 16.28 -34.58
CA ARG A 22 -11.36 14.82 -34.45
C ARG A 22 -10.57 14.14 -35.59
N ARG A 23 -9.53 13.35 -35.29
CA ARG A 23 -9.13 12.21 -36.15
C ARG A 23 -9.93 10.98 -35.71
N LYS A 24 -10.59 10.33 -36.69
CA LYS A 24 -11.46 9.16 -36.54
C LYS A 24 -10.77 8.04 -35.74
N SER A 25 -11.48 7.44 -34.79
CA SER A 25 -11.13 6.12 -34.26
C SER A 25 -11.40 5.07 -35.32
N LEU A 26 -10.52 4.06 -35.43
CA LEU A 26 -10.86 2.64 -35.32
C LEU A 26 -9.61 1.82 -35.69
N ILE A 27 -9.37 0.78 -34.89
CA ILE A 27 -8.36 -0.26 -35.04
C ILE A 27 -8.46 -0.82 -36.47
N SER A 28 -7.33 -0.85 -37.19
CA SER A 28 -7.26 -1.43 -38.53
C SER A 28 -6.27 -2.59 -38.49
N TRP A 29 -6.72 -3.79 -38.83
CA TRP A 29 -5.96 -5.05 -38.73
C TRP A 29 -4.53 -4.99 -39.32
N LYS A 30 -4.30 -4.17 -40.35
CA LYS A 30 -2.97 -3.97 -40.96
C LYS A 30 -1.98 -3.14 -40.12
N ARG A 31 -2.46 -2.29 -39.19
CA ARG A 31 -1.62 -1.36 -38.42
C ARG A 31 -1.19 -1.90 -37.06
N ASP A 32 -2.03 -2.73 -36.44
CA ASP A 32 -1.83 -3.17 -35.05
C ASP A 32 -1.20 -4.58 -34.96
N TRP A 33 -0.80 -5.16 -36.10
CA TRP A 33 -0.07 -6.44 -36.18
C TRP A 33 1.21 -6.51 -35.31
N PRO A 34 2.01 -5.43 -35.10
CA PRO A 34 3.18 -5.49 -34.23
C PRO A 34 2.80 -5.61 -32.76
N LEU A 35 1.64 -5.07 -32.36
CA LEU A 35 1.10 -5.20 -31.00
C LEU A 35 0.58 -6.61 -30.77
N MET A 36 -0.06 -7.22 -31.76
CA MET A 36 -0.46 -8.64 -31.70
C MET A 36 0.75 -9.56 -31.67
N LEU A 37 1.84 -9.24 -32.39
CA LEU A 37 3.09 -9.98 -32.35
C LEU A 37 3.84 -9.82 -31.03
N LEU A 38 3.77 -8.63 -30.41
CA LEU A 38 4.26 -8.39 -29.06
C LEU A 38 3.46 -9.20 -28.04
N CYS A 39 2.14 -9.24 -28.14
CA CYS A 39 1.30 -10.08 -27.28
C CYS A 39 1.60 -11.58 -27.49
N ALA A 40 1.81 -12.03 -28.74
CA ALA A 40 2.17 -13.41 -29.06
C ALA A 40 3.58 -13.78 -28.59
N SER A 41 4.55 -12.85 -28.63
CA SER A 41 5.91 -13.06 -28.12
C SER A 41 6.01 -12.97 -26.60
N ILE A 42 5.17 -12.17 -25.94
CA ILE A 42 4.97 -12.22 -24.48
C ILE A 42 4.35 -13.56 -24.07
N LEU A 43 3.38 -14.07 -24.85
CA LEU A 43 2.76 -15.37 -24.62
C LEU A 43 3.76 -16.52 -24.86
N ALA A 44 4.62 -16.43 -25.88
CA ALA A 44 5.68 -17.40 -26.15
C ALA A 44 6.82 -17.35 -25.11
N GLY A 45 7.20 -16.15 -24.65
CA GLY A 45 8.14 -15.96 -23.53
C GLY A 45 7.58 -16.48 -22.20
N TRP A 46 6.27 -16.38 -22.00
CA TRP A 46 5.55 -17.00 -20.89
C TRP A 46 5.61 -18.53 -20.97
N ILE A 47 5.41 -19.13 -22.16
CA ILE A 47 5.55 -20.59 -22.37
C ILE A 47 6.99 -21.04 -22.07
N PHE A 48 8.01 -20.33 -22.54
CA PHE A 48 9.43 -20.65 -22.30
C PHE A 48 9.83 -20.54 -20.83
N TYR A 49 9.41 -19.47 -20.14
CA TYR A 49 9.63 -19.28 -18.70
C TYR A 49 8.91 -20.34 -17.85
N ALA A 50 7.69 -20.71 -18.25
CA ALA A 50 6.88 -21.75 -17.61
C ALA A 50 7.52 -23.15 -17.74
N MET A 51 8.24 -23.44 -18.83
CA MET A 51 8.88 -24.74 -19.04
C MET A 51 10.26 -24.89 -18.37
N ILE A 52 11.02 -23.81 -18.19
CA ILE A 52 12.45 -23.90 -17.80
C ILE A 52 12.74 -23.74 -16.31
N LEU A 53 11.89 -23.04 -15.55
CA LEU A 53 12.10 -22.84 -14.09
C LEU A 53 11.62 -23.95 -13.14
N PRO A 54 10.65 -24.83 -13.48
CA PRO A 54 10.25 -25.94 -12.60
C PRO A 54 11.34 -26.95 -12.20
N PRO A 55 12.34 -27.30 -13.05
CA PRO A 55 13.40 -28.24 -12.68
C PRO A 55 14.23 -27.81 -11.45
N ILE A 56 14.34 -26.49 -11.20
CA ILE A 56 15.13 -25.95 -10.09
C ILE A 56 14.37 -26.08 -8.75
N GLN A 57 13.03 -25.99 -8.78
CA GLN A 57 12.19 -26.07 -7.57
C GLN A 57 11.78 -27.52 -7.23
N ILE A 58 11.80 -28.45 -8.19
CA ILE A 58 11.59 -29.89 -7.96
C ILE A 58 12.72 -30.47 -7.08
N ARG A 59 13.97 -30.02 -7.26
CA ARG A 59 15.09 -30.45 -6.41
C ARG A 59 14.91 -30.11 -4.92
N GLN A 60 14.19 -29.05 -4.58
CA GLN A 60 13.91 -28.69 -3.18
C GLN A 60 12.71 -29.41 -2.59
N LYS A 61 11.73 -29.81 -3.42
CA LYS A 61 10.50 -30.50 -2.97
C LYS A 61 10.70 -32.00 -2.71
N ILE A 62 11.68 -32.65 -3.34
CA ILE A 62 12.04 -34.06 -3.05
C ILE A 62 12.64 -34.21 -1.63
N ALA A 63 13.17 -33.13 -1.03
CA ALA A 63 13.88 -33.19 0.24
C ALA A 63 12.99 -33.14 1.50
N THR A 64 11.68 -32.81 1.43
CA THR A 64 10.93 -32.40 2.64
C THR A 64 9.49 -32.89 2.85
N SER A 65 8.84 -33.66 1.96
CA SER A 65 7.47 -34.13 2.23
C SER A 65 7.35 -35.66 2.34
N ARG A 66 6.85 -36.15 3.50
CA ARG A 66 6.30 -37.51 3.71
C ARG A 66 4.92 -37.69 3.03
N TRP A 67 4.79 -37.24 1.80
CA TRP A 67 3.72 -37.64 0.89
C TRP A 67 4.37 -38.62 -0.09
N LYS A 68 3.91 -39.87 -0.17
CA LYS A 68 4.35 -40.79 -1.24
C LYS A 68 3.66 -40.36 -2.53
N PHE A 69 4.16 -39.27 -3.11
CA PHE A 69 3.94 -38.95 -4.51
C PHE A 69 4.49 -40.12 -5.32
N ASP A 70 3.63 -40.86 -6.03
CA ASP A 70 4.07 -41.87 -7.00
C ASP A 70 4.52 -41.10 -8.26
N PRO A 71 5.84 -41.02 -8.54
CA PRO A 71 6.35 -40.28 -9.68
C PRO A 71 6.06 -40.96 -11.02
N LYS A 72 5.43 -42.13 -11.02
CA LYS A 72 5.13 -42.93 -12.21
C LYS A 72 3.73 -42.71 -12.77
N ASP A 73 2.91 -41.84 -12.21
CA ASP A 73 1.60 -41.51 -12.78
C ASP A 73 1.74 -40.45 -13.91
N PRO A 74 1.62 -40.85 -15.19
CA PRO A 74 2.01 -40.02 -16.31
C PRO A 74 1.00 -38.90 -16.61
N GLU A 75 -0.27 -39.04 -16.22
CA GLU A 75 -1.32 -38.04 -16.50
C GLU A 75 -1.50 -37.02 -15.37
N ILE A 76 -1.15 -37.40 -14.13
CA ILE A 76 -1.34 -36.56 -12.94
C ILE A 76 -0.25 -35.49 -12.79
N SER A 77 0.93 -35.65 -13.41
CA SER A 77 2.10 -34.79 -13.16
C SER A 77 2.08 -33.42 -13.87
N LEU A 78 1.74 -33.36 -15.16
CA LEU A 78 1.75 -32.12 -15.95
C LEU A 78 0.48 -31.28 -15.74
N TRP A 79 -0.68 -31.95 -15.68
CA TRP A 79 -1.97 -31.29 -15.53
C TRP A 79 -2.12 -30.60 -14.17
N ILE A 80 -1.73 -31.26 -13.07
CA ILE A 80 -1.74 -30.66 -11.74
C ILE A 80 -0.77 -29.48 -11.64
N TRP A 81 0.40 -29.60 -12.27
CA TRP A 81 1.35 -28.49 -12.33
C TRP A 81 0.75 -27.28 -13.07
N PHE A 82 0.12 -27.51 -14.22
CA PHE A 82 -0.53 -26.46 -15.01
C PHE A 82 -1.67 -25.80 -14.24
N ILE A 83 -2.56 -26.58 -13.61
CA ILE A 83 -3.65 -26.04 -12.78
C ILE A 83 -3.08 -25.18 -11.66
N ARG A 84 -2.11 -25.69 -10.90
CA ARG A 84 -1.53 -24.96 -9.77
C ARG A 84 -0.95 -23.63 -10.21
N ARG A 85 -0.17 -23.59 -11.31
CA ARG A 85 0.43 -22.34 -11.81
C ARG A 85 -0.62 -21.37 -12.31
N THR A 86 -1.61 -21.87 -13.04
CA THR A 86 -2.75 -21.07 -13.50
C THR A 86 -3.46 -20.39 -12.32
N VAL A 87 -3.77 -21.12 -11.24
CA VAL A 87 -4.39 -20.55 -10.03
C VAL A 87 -3.47 -19.51 -9.36
N GLU A 88 -2.16 -19.78 -9.25
CA GLU A 88 -1.19 -18.81 -8.69
C GLU A 88 -1.15 -17.50 -9.52
N TYR A 89 -1.18 -17.57 -10.85
CA TYR A 89 -1.20 -16.38 -11.72
C TYR A 89 -2.51 -15.60 -11.62
N TRP A 90 -3.65 -16.30 -11.65
CA TRP A 90 -4.95 -15.66 -11.46
C TRP A 90 -5.04 -14.97 -10.10
N PHE A 91 -4.51 -15.61 -9.06
CA PHE A 91 -4.42 -14.99 -7.74
C PHE A 91 -3.62 -13.69 -7.79
N VAL A 92 -2.38 -13.71 -8.33
CA VAL A 92 -1.54 -12.50 -8.42
C VAL A 92 -2.24 -11.39 -9.19
N PHE A 93 -2.84 -11.70 -10.34
CA PHE A 93 -3.56 -10.73 -11.16
C PHE A 93 -4.73 -10.10 -10.40
N TRP A 94 -5.61 -10.91 -9.81
CA TRP A 94 -6.77 -10.41 -9.08
C TRP A 94 -6.39 -9.68 -7.79
N PHE A 95 -5.37 -10.14 -7.06
CA PHE A 95 -4.87 -9.45 -5.87
C PHE A 95 -4.23 -8.11 -6.22
N PHE A 96 -3.48 -8.04 -7.31
CA PHE A 96 -2.95 -6.77 -7.81
C PHE A 96 -4.07 -5.81 -8.16
N TYR A 97 -5.07 -6.28 -8.92
CA TYR A 97 -6.22 -5.47 -9.33
C TYR A 97 -7.04 -4.98 -8.13
N LEU A 98 -7.26 -5.84 -7.14
CA LEU A 98 -7.92 -5.48 -5.88
C LEU A 98 -7.11 -4.42 -5.14
N GLY A 99 -5.80 -4.62 -4.96
CA GLY A 99 -4.92 -3.64 -4.32
C GLY A 99 -4.89 -2.30 -5.06
N ALA A 100 -4.83 -2.32 -6.39
CA ALA A 100 -4.88 -1.13 -7.22
C ALA A 100 -6.24 -0.40 -7.07
N SER A 101 -7.35 -1.13 -6.98
CA SER A 101 -8.69 -0.57 -6.72
C SER A 101 -8.74 0.11 -5.34
N ILE A 102 -8.17 -0.53 -4.32
CA ILE A 102 -8.05 0.05 -2.98
C ILE A 102 -7.15 1.30 -3.00
N GLY A 103 -6.03 1.29 -3.73
CA GLY A 103 -5.17 2.45 -3.92
C GLY A 103 -5.89 3.63 -4.58
N SER A 104 -6.72 3.35 -5.60
CA SER A 104 -7.57 4.35 -6.24
C SER A 104 -8.59 4.95 -5.25
N PHE A 105 -9.25 4.10 -4.46
CA PHE A 105 -10.17 4.53 -3.41
C PHE A 105 -9.48 5.37 -2.31
N ILE A 106 -8.28 4.99 -1.87
CA ILE A 106 -7.51 5.73 -0.88
C ILE A 106 -7.25 7.17 -1.34
N ASN A 107 -6.96 7.41 -2.63
CA ASN A 107 -6.81 8.77 -3.16
C ASN A 107 -8.10 9.61 -3.00
N VAL A 108 -9.26 8.99 -3.22
CA VAL A 108 -10.56 9.64 -3.02
C VAL A 108 -10.77 9.96 -1.55
N VAL A 109 -10.50 9.01 -0.65
CA VAL A 109 -10.65 9.20 0.80
C VAL A 109 -9.70 10.27 1.32
N ALA A 110 -8.41 10.23 0.94
CA ALA A 110 -7.39 11.17 1.38
C ALA A 110 -7.71 12.61 0.96
N SER A 111 -8.29 12.80 -0.24
CA SER A 111 -8.62 14.13 -0.76
C SER A 111 -9.97 14.67 -0.26
N ARG A 112 -10.98 13.82 -0.07
CA ARG A 112 -12.36 14.24 0.26
C ARG A 112 -12.65 14.28 1.75
N THR A 113 -12.17 13.31 2.52
CA THR A 113 -12.55 13.16 3.94
C THR A 113 -12.11 14.35 4.80
N PRO A 114 -10.87 14.87 4.68
CA PRO A 114 -10.48 16.06 5.44
C PRO A 114 -11.30 17.31 5.07
N LYS A 115 -11.81 17.37 3.83
CA LYS A 115 -12.67 18.44 3.32
C LYS A 115 -14.15 18.23 3.67
N LYS A 116 -14.48 17.20 4.48
CA LYS A 116 -15.85 16.78 4.83
C LYS A 116 -16.76 16.56 3.61
N LYS A 117 -16.17 16.22 2.46
CA LYS A 117 -16.92 15.91 1.23
C LYS A 117 -17.37 14.46 1.24
N THR A 118 -18.52 14.20 0.64
CA THR A 118 -19.10 12.86 0.55
C THR A 118 -18.21 11.92 -0.27
N ILE A 119 -18.00 10.72 0.26
CA ILE A 119 -17.18 9.67 -0.38
C ILE A 119 -18.06 8.79 -1.27
N VAL A 120 -19.28 8.50 -0.82
CA VAL A 120 -20.17 7.48 -1.42
C VAL A 120 -21.05 8.03 -2.55
N THR A 121 -21.60 9.24 -2.41
CA THR A 121 -22.66 9.72 -3.30
C THR A 121 -22.18 10.37 -4.60
N ARG A 122 -20.87 10.65 -4.73
CA ARG A 122 -20.30 11.30 -5.93
C ARG A 122 -19.23 10.38 -6.54
N GLY A 123 -19.45 9.91 -7.76
CA GLY A 123 -18.49 9.10 -8.51
C GLY A 123 -17.18 9.83 -8.81
N SER A 124 -16.26 9.16 -9.52
CA SER A 124 -15.01 9.78 -9.99
C SER A 124 -15.29 10.78 -11.12
N HIS A 125 -14.77 12.00 -10.99
CA HIS A 125 -14.94 13.08 -11.97
C HIS A 125 -13.58 13.66 -12.33
N CYS A 126 -13.47 14.21 -13.54
CA CYS A 126 -12.28 14.95 -13.94
C CYS A 126 -12.14 16.22 -13.09
N PRO A 127 -10.96 16.51 -12.49
CA PRO A 127 -10.78 17.70 -11.66
C PRO A 127 -10.83 19.03 -12.44
N PHE A 128 -10.74 18.98 -13.77
CA PHE A 128 -10.71 20.19 -14.61
C PHE A 128 -12.05 20.52 -15.27
N CYS A 129 -12.74 19.51 -15.81
CA CYS A 129 -14.01 19.73 -16.53
C CYS A 129 -15.24 19.17 -15.79
N ASP A 130 -15.03 18.61 -14.60
CA ASP A 130 -16.06 17.99 -13.75
C ASP A 130 -16.96 16.96 -14.45
N LYS A 131 -16.50 16.41 -15.58
CA LYS A 131 -17.22 15.35 -16.28
C LYS A 131 -16.99 14.01 -15.58
N ALA A 132 -18.06 13.25 -15.39
CA ALA A 132 -18.00 11.90 -14.84
C ALA A 132 -17.10 11.00 -15.68
N LEU A 133 -16.27 10.19 -15.01
CA LEU A 133 -15.41 9.20 -15.67
C LEU A 133 -16.22 7.94 -15.98
N ASN A 134 -16.05 7.39 -17.19
CA ASN A 134 -16.63 6.11 -17.55
C ASN A 134 -15.91 4.97 -16.81
N MET A 135 -16.53 3.79 -16.71
CA MET A 135 -15.95 2.63 -16.00
C MET A 135 -14.54 2.27 -16.51
N VAL A 136 -14.31 2.32 -17.82
CA VAL A 136 -12.99 2.03 -18.42
C VAL A 136 -11.95 3.09 -18.05
N ASP A 137 -12.37 4.37 -17.98
CA ASP A 137 -11.48 5.48 -17.60
C ASP A 137 -11.14 5.44 -16.10
N ASN A 138 -12.04 4.86 -15.30
CA ASN A 138 -11.88 4.68 -13.85
C ASN A 138 -11.28 3.31 -13.48
N SER A 139 -10.91 2.47 -14.46
CA SER A 139 -10.26 1.19 -14.18
C SER A 139 -8.84 1.43 -13.66
N PRO A 140 -8.45 0.88 -12.50
CA PRO A 140 -7.13 1.09 -11.93
C PRO A 140 -6.02 0.70 -12.91
N VAL A 141 -4.96 1.51 -12.97
CA VAL A 141 -3.79 1.39 -13.86
C VAL A 141 -4.13 1.54 -15.35
N PHE A 142 -5.03 0.70 -15.85
CA PHE A 142 -5.43 0.63 -17.25
C PHE A 142 -6.07 1.94 -17.75
N GLY A 143 -6.95 2.56 -16.98
CA GLY A 143 -7.62 3.80 -17.36
C GLY A 143 -6.64 4.93 -17.64
N TRP A 144 -5.67 5.12 -16.73
CA TRP A 144 -4.62 6.14 -16.89
C TRP A 144 -3.71 5.83 -18.09
N VAL A 145 -3.27 4.57 -18.24
CA VAL A 145 -2.36 4.14 -19.32
C VAL A 145 -3.02 4.27 -20.69
N LEU A 146 -4.26 3.78 -20.85
CA LEU A 146 -5.01 3.86 -22.11
C LEU A 146 -5.29 5.30 -22.52
N LEU A 147 -5.53 6.18 -21.55
CA LEU A 147 -5.73 7.61 -21.77
C LEU A 147 -4.41 8.41 -21.89
N ARG A 148 -3.26 7.75 -21.70
CA ARG A 148 -1.92 8.36 -21.67
C ARG A 148 -1.84 9.54 -20.70
N GLY A 149 -2.49 9.39 -19.54
CA GLY A 149 -2.54 10.40 -18.49
C GLY A 149 -3.28 11.67 -18.88
N ARG A 150 -4.31 11.61 -19.74
CA ARG A 150 -5.11 12.79 -20.12
C ARG A 150 -6.61 12.52 -20.02
N CYS A 151 -7.40 13.51 -19.62
CA CYS A 151 -8.86 13.34 -19.62
C CYS A 151 -9.40 13.08 -21.03
N ARG A 152 -10.32 12.12 -21.18
CA ARG A 152 -10.99 11.82 -22.45
C ARG A 152 -11.75 13.02 -23.02
N ALA A 153 -12.36 13.84 -22.15
CA ALA A 153 -13.22 14.95 -22.54
C ALA A 153 -12.44 16.25 -22.78
N CYS A 154 -11.72 16.76 -21.78
CA CYS A 154 -11.01 18.04 -21.88
C CYS A 154 -9.54 17.92 -22.29
N ARG A 155 -8.99 16.70 -22.45
CA ARG A 155 -7.59 16.43 -22.83
C ARG A 155 -6.51 16.98 -21.87
N LEU A 156 -6.90 17.62 -20.77
CA LEU A 156 -5.97 18.09 -19.75
C LEU A 156 -5.27 16.93 -19.04
N PRO A 157 -4.00 17.11 -18.64
CA PRO A 157 -3.20 16.05 -18.04
C PRO A 157 -3.73 15.67 -16.65
N ILE A 158 -3.87 14.37 -16.41
CA ILE A 158 -4.18 13.78 -15.11
C ILE A 158 -2.86 13.41 -14.43
N SER A 159 -2.68 13.86 -13.19
CA SER A 159 -1.44 13.64 -12.44
C SER A 159 -1.02 12.15 -12.42
N PRO A 160 0.26 11.83 -12.72
CA PRO A 160 0.81 10.47 -12.57
C PRO A 160 0.71 9.91 -11.15
N ARG A 161 0.50 10.77 -10.14
CA ARG A 161 0.29 10.37 -8.74
C ARG A 161 -0.77 9.29 -8.57
N TYR A 162 -1.88 9.38 -9.30
CA TYR A 162 -2.96 8.39 -9.22
C TYR A 162 -2.47 7.01 -9.66
N LEU A 163 -1.75 6.94 -10.78
CA LEU A 163 -1.14 5.71 -11.29
C LEU A 163 -0.14 5.11 -10.29
N TYR A 164 0.76 5.93 -9.74
CA TYR A 164 1.77 5.45 -8.80
C TYR A 164 1.16 4.87 -7.53
N MET A 165 0.11 5.51 -7.00
CA MET A 165 -0.59 5.00 -5.81
C MET A 165 -1.31 3.67 -6.09
N GLU A 166 -1.95 3.53 -7.25
CA GLU A 166 -2.61 2.28 -7.65
C GLU A 166 -1.61 1.14 -7.79
N ILE A 167 -0.49 1.38 -8.48
CA ILE A 167 0.58 0.37 -8.63
C ILE A 167 1.18 0.02 -7.26
N LEU A 168 1.50 1.02 -6.44
CA LEU A 168 2.13 0.80 -5.13
C LEU A 168 1.27 -0.08 -4.23
N VAL A 169 -0.02 0.23 -4.09
CA VAL A 169 -0.93 -0.56 -3.25
C VAL A 169 -1.17 -1.94 -3.88
N GLY A 170 -1.26 -2.04 -5.22
CA GLY A 170 -1.31 -3.32 -5.93
C GLY A 170 -0.11 -4.23 -5.61
N ILE A 171 1.12 -3.68 -5.59
CA ILE A 171 2.34 -4.42 -5.25
C ILE A 171 2.32 -4.88 -3.79
N VAL A 172 1.89 -4.01 -2.86
CA VAL A 172 1.77 -4.36 -1.43
C VAL A 172 0.80 -5.53 -1.25
N PHE A 173 -0.34 -5.50 -1.93
CA PHE A 173 -1.34 -6.58 -1.90
C PHE A 173 -0.76 -7.90 -2.39
N VAL A 174 -0.16 -7.91 -3.58
CA VAL A 174 0.45 -9.13 -4.15
C VAL A 174 1.54 -9.68 -3.24
N THR A 175 2.42 -8.82 -2.73
CA THR A 175 3.56 -9.25 -1.92
C THR A 175 3.10 -9.88 -0.61
N LEU A 176 2.21 -9.22 0.12
CA LEU A 176 1.68 -9.78 1.38
C LEU A 176 0.81 -11.01 1.14
N GLY A 177 -0.04 -11.00 0.10
CA GLY A 177 -0.81 -12.18 -0.29
C GLY A 177 0.06 -13.38 -0.66
N ALA A 178 1.17 -13.15 -1.37
CA ALA A 178 2.11 -14.20 -1.72
C ALA A 178 2.85 -14.73 -0.49
N ILE A 179 3.33 -13.86 0.40
CA ILE A 179 4.07 -14.26 1.60
C ILE A 179 3.15 -15.01 2.60
N GLU A 180 1.93 -14.50 2.81
CA GLU A 180 1.05 -15.00 3.87
C GLU A 180 0.13 -16.12 3.40
N LEU A 181 -0.50 -16.00 2.23
CA LEU A 181 -1.44 -17.02 1.74
C LEU A 181 -0.75 -18.13 0.94
N ILE A 182 0.18 -17.80 0.06
CA ILE A 182 0.91 -18.80 -0.76
C ILE A 182 2.06 -19.40 0.05
N GLY A 183 2.85 -18.54 0.70
CA GLY A 183 3.97 -18.89 1.57
C GLY A 183 3.56 -19.42 2.95
N ASN A 184 2.25 -19.51 3.23
CA ASN A 184 1.70 -20.04 4.48
C ASN A 184 2.21 -19.29 5.73
N GLY A 185 2.29 -17.96 5.64
CA GLY A 185 2.74 -17.10 6.72
C GLY A 185 4.24 -17.20 6.97
N VAL A 186 5.06 -17.28 5.92
CA VAL A 186 6.53 -17.41 6.05
C VAL A 186 7.16 -16.25 6.84
N ASN A 187 6.51 -15.10 6.84
CA ASN A 187 6.89 -13.93 7.62
C ASN A 187 6.42 -13.96 9.08
N LEU A 188 5.43 -14.78 9.46
CA LEU A 188 4.86 -14.74 10.80
C LEU A 188 5.77 -15.47 11.81
N PRO A 189 6.04 -14.87 12.99
CA PRO A 189 6.75 -15.55 14.05
C PRO A 189 5.90 -16.70 14.63
N HIS A 190 6.55 -17.74 15.15
CA HIS A 190 5.92 -18.91 15.80
C HIS A 190 4.99 -19.78 14.95
N ARG A 191 4.80 -19.49 13.66
CA ARG A 191 4.05 -20.34 12.72
C ARG A 191 4.88 -21.56 12.33
N GLN A 192 4.47 -22.74 12.79
CA GLN A 192 5.07 -24.00 12.35
C GLN A 192 4.51 -24.41 10.98
N TRP A 193 5.38 -24.90 10.09
CA TRP A 193 5.02 -25.29 8.71
C TRP A 193 4.40 -26.69 8.70
N GLN A 194 3.22 -26.84 9.26
CA GLN A 194 2.57 -28.15 9.38
C GLN A 194 1.53 -28.42 8.28
N PHE A 195 1.13 -27.41 7.51
CA PHE A 195 0.07 -27.50 6.50
C PHE A 195 0.60 -27.35 5.08
N ALA A 196 -0.09 -27.97 4.11
CA ALA A 196 0.20 -27.84 2.68
C ALA A 196 0.33 -26.36 2.26
N THR A 197 1.41 -26.03 1.55
CA THR A 197 1.70 -24.68 1.03
C THR A 197 1.08 -24.46 -0.35
N GLY A 198 0.93 -23.19 -0.73
CA GLY A 198 0.38 -22.80 -2.03
C GLY A 198 -1.07 -22.32 -1.97
N ILE A 199 -1.46 -21.53 -2.97
CA ILE A 199 -2.78 -20.91 -3.01
C ILE A 199 -3.93 -21.93 -3.06
N VAL A 200 -3.71 -23.07 -3.72
CA VAL A 200 -4.71 -24.12 -3.89
C VAL A 200 -5.16 -24.66 -2.53
N SER A 201 -4.22 -24.89 -1.61
CA SER A 201 -4.59 -25.36 -0.26
C SER A 201 -5.36 -24.29 0.51
N THR A 202 -4.98 -23.01 0.38
CA THR A 202 -5.70 -21.90 1.03
C THR A 202 -7.11 -21.69 0.48
N VAL A 203 -7.35 -21.96 -0.81
CA VAL A 203 -8.68 -21.85 -1.43
C VAL A 203 -9.60 -22.98 -0.98
N PHE A 204 -9.12 -24.23 -0.97
CA PHE A 204 -9.94 -25.38 -0.59
C PHE A 204 -10.03 -25.61 0.93
N TYR A 205 -9.00 -25.18 1.67
CA TYR A 205 -8.91 -25.28 3.11
C TYR A 205 -8.56 -23.90 3.67
N PRO A 206 -9.57 -23.00 3.79
CA PRO A 206 -9.34 -21.62 4.19
C PRO A 206 -8.72 -21.55 5.58
N LYS A 207 -7.48 -21.08 5.61
CA LYS A 207 -6.72 -20.78 6.83
C LYS A 207 -7.14 -19.38 7.31
N TRP A 208 -8.28 -19.30 7.99
CA TRP A 208 -8.91 -18.05 8.43
C TRP A 208 -8.00 -17.16 9.27
N ASP A 209 -7.10 -17.78 10.02
CA ASP A 209 -6.06 -17.14 10.81
C ASP A 209 -5.06 -16.34 9.93
N LEU A 210 -4.56 -16.93 8.84
CA LEU A 210 -3.70 -16.27 7.85
C LEU A 210 -4.46 -15.21 7.05
N ILE A 211 -5.69 -15.52 6.62
CA ILE A 211 -6.54 -14.55 5.89
C ILE A 211 -6.77 -13.32 6.76
N GLY A 212 -7.07 -13.51 8.05
CA GLY A 212 -7.24 -12.41 8.98
C GLY A 212 -5.95 -11.63 9.25
N ALA A 213 -4.79 -12.30 9.34
CA ALA A 213 -3.51 -11.63 9.54
C ALA A 213 -3.15 -10.74 8.34
N MET A 214 -3.33 -11.29 7.14
CA MET A 214 -3.13 -10.57 5.89
C MET A 214 -4.09 -9.39 5.76
N ALA A 215 -5.38 -9.56 6.05
CA ALA A 215 -6.33 -8.46 6.01
C ALA A 215 -5.93 -7.31 6.93
N VAL A 216 -5.44 -7.62 8.14
CA VAL A 216 -4.94 -6.64 9.10
C VAL A 216 -3.69 -5.94 8.57
N HIS A 217 -2.69 -6.67 8.07
CA HIS A 217 -1.47 -6.07 7.51
C HIS A 217 -1.77 -5.20 6.27
N LEU A 218 -2.65 -5.65 5.37
CA LEU A 218 -3.08 -4.88 4.20
C LEU A 218 -3.79 -3.59 4.61
N SER A 219 -4.68 -3.66 5.60
CA SER A 219 -5.33 -2.47 6.13
C SER A 219 -4.32 -1.50 6.74
N PHE A 220 -3.24 -1.99 7.37
CA PHE A 220 -2.20 -1.15 7.96
C PHE A 220 -1.48 -0.33 6.88
N PHE A 221 -1.07 -0.97 5.79
CA PHE A 221 -0.43 -0.27 4.68
C PHE A 221 -1.41 0.64 3.92
N ALA A 222 -2.70 0.27 3.82
CA ALA A 222 -3.72 1.17 3.28
C ALA A 222 -3.83 2.47 4.10
N VAL A 223 -3.79 2.37 5.43
CA VAL A 223 -3.77 3.53 6.32
C VAL A 223 -2.47 4.32 6.17
N ALA A 224 -1.31 3.65 6.14
CA ALA A 224 -0.03 4.32 5.93
C ALA A 224 0.02 5.14 4.63
N VAL A 225 -0.43 4.55 3.51
CA VAL A 225 -0.54 5.24 2.22
C VAL A 225 -1.55 6.38 2.28
N MET A 226 -2.66 6.22 3.00
CA MET A 226 -3.62 7.31 3.22
C MET A 226 -3.01 8.47 4.01
N LEU A 227 -2.22 8.22 5.07
CA LEU A 227 -1.52 9.25 5.84
C LEU A 227 -0.50 10.02 4.97
N ILE A 228 0.20 9.31 4.08
CA ILE A 228 1.07 9.93 3.07
C ILE A 228 0.22 10.79 2.12
N GLY A 229 -0.90 10.27 1.62
CA GLY A 229 -1.80 10.97 0.71
C GLY A 229 -2.41 12.24 1.32
N THR A 230 -2.81 12.21 2.60
CA THR A 230 -3.31 13.39 3.32
C THR A 230 -2.21 14.40 3.57
N GLN A 231 -0.99 13.92 3.88
CA GLN A 231 0.18 14.79 3.98
C GLN A 231 0.46 15.48 2.64
N MET A 232 0.45 14.76 1.52
CA MET A 232 0.63 15.31 0.16
C MET A 232 -0.43 16.37 -0.23
N GLU A 233 -1.61 16.32 0.36
CA GLU A 233 -2.67 17.32 0.13
C GLU A 233 -2.62 18.50 1.11
N ARG A 234 -1.65 18.52 2.04
CA ARG A 234 -1.57 19.48 3.17
C ARG A 234 -2.81 19.48 4.07
N LEU A 235 -3.48 18.32 4.18
CA LEU A 235 -4.70 18.16 4.96
C LEU A 235 -4.41 17.50 6.31
N ARG A 236 -5.21 17.84 7.31
CA ARG A 236 -5.18 17.14 8.61
C ARG A 236 -6.01 15.86 8.52
N PHE A 237 -5.52 14.79 9.12
CA PHE A 237 -6.26 13.53 9.17
C PHE A 237 -7.57 13.69 10.00
N PRO A 238 -8.73 13.26 9.48
CA PRO A 238 -9.99 13.32 10.19
C PRO A 238 -10.03 12.32 11.37
N LYS A 239 -10.56 12.75 12.52
CA LYS A 239 -10.60 11.93 13.75
C LYS A 239 -11.50 10.69 13.63
N LEU A 240 -12.62 10.78 12.90
CA LEU A 240 -13.61 9.69 12.84
C LEU A 240 -13.06 8.43 12.14
N PRO A 241 -12.47 8.49 10.93
CA PRO A 241 -11.82 7.32 10.32
C PRO A 241 -10.71 6.75 11.20
N LEU A 242 -9.96 7.60 11.90
CA LEU A 242 -8.90 7.16 12.80
C LEU A 242 -9.46 6.28 13.93
N LEU A 243 -10.57 6.69 14.56
CA LEU A 243 -11.23 5.93 15.62
C LEU A 243 -11.77 4.60 15.10
N VAL A 244 -12.38 4.60 13.90
CA VAL A 244 -12.88 3.36 13.27
C VAL A 244 -11.73 2.39 12.99
N ILE A 245 -10.63 2.89 12.39
CA ILE A 245 -9.42 2.12 12.10
C ILE A 245 -8.83 1.54 13.39
N LEU A 246 -8.70 2.38 14.43
CA LEU A 246 -8.19 1.96 15.72
C LEU A 246 -9.07 0.89 16.37
N GLY A 247 -10.40 1.05 16.30
CA GLY A 247 -11.37 0.06 16.77
C GLY A 247 -11.20 -1.27 16.04
N ILE A 248 -11.10 -1.26 14.71
CA ILE A 248 -10.85 -2.46 13.90
C ILE A 248 -9.56 -3.16 14.34
N TYR A 249 -8.46 -2.43 14.53
CA TYR A 249 -7.18 -3.02 14.94
C TYR A 249 -7.17 -3.56 16.36
N ILE A 250 -7.84 -2.90 17.29
CA ILE A 250 -7.98 -3.39 18.67
C ILE A 250 -8.80 -4.68 18.64
N SER A 251 -9.95 -4.68 17.98
CA SER A 251 -10.80 -5.87 17.85
C SER A 251 -10.08 -7.01 17.14
N SER A 252 -9.36 -6.75 16.04
CA SER A 252 -8.63 -7.78 15.30
C SER A 252 -7.44 -8.33 16.08
N SER A 253 -6.77 -7.48 16.88
CA SER A 253 -5.67 -7.86 17.77
C SER A 253 -6.09 -8.78 18.90
N ILE A 254 -7.38 -8.78 19.26
CA ILE A 254 -7.97 -9.66 20.26
C ILE A 254 -8.48 -10.94 19.59
N ALA A 255 -9.19 -10.80 18.46
CA ALA A 255 -9.87 -11.88 17.77
C ALA A 255 -8.94 -12.84 17.00
N ASN A 256 -7.83 -12.35 16.42
CA ASN A 256 -6.96 -13.18 15.58
C ASN A 256 -5.68 -13.65 16.30
N PRO A 257 -5.53 -14.96 16.60
CA PRO A 257 -4.34 -15.50 17.23
C PRO A 257 -3.07 -15.40 16.38
N CYS A 258 -3.15 -15.37 15.05
CA CYS A 258 -1.99 -15.31 14.15
C CYS A 258 -1.44 -13.91 13.92
N VAL A 259 -2.12 -12.86 14.40
CA VAL A 259 -1.51 -11.54 14.59
C VAL A 259 -0.66 -11.54 15.88
N SER A 260 -0.26 -12.72 16.38
CA SER A 260 0.50 -12.87 17.61
C SER A 260 1.81 -12.12 17.53
N ARG A 261 1.86 -11.06 18.32
CA ARG A 261 3.07 -10.36 18.74
C ARG A 261 3.98 -11.33 19.51
N ILE A 262 5.29 -11.07 19.47
CA ILE A 262 6.19 -11.63 20.48
C ILE A 262 5.62 -11.23 21.83
N ARG A 263 5.25 -12.20 22.67
CA ARG A 263 4.59 -11.92 23.94
C ARG A 263 5.56 -11.08 24.78
N TRP A 264 5.05 -10.03 25.43
CA TRP A 264 5.83 -9.29 26.42
C TRP A 264 6.43 -10.21 27.49
N THR A 265 5.80 -11.37 27.70
CA THR A 265 6.18 -12.33 28.72
C THR A 265 7.51 -13.03 28.48
N GLU A 266 8.05 -13.09 27.26
CA GLU A 266 9.33 -13.79 27.03
C GLU A 266 10.50 -12.80 26.93
N PRO A 267 11.59 -12.94 27.74
CA PRO A 267 11.76 -13.80 28.92
C PRO A 267 11.33 -13.17 30.26
N TRP A 268 11.14 -11.85 30.34
CA TRP A 268 11.07 -11.12 31.62
C TRP A 268 9.68 -11.09 32.29
N GLY A 269 8.60 -11.39 31.56
CA GLY A 269 7.22 -11.28 32.06
C GLY A 269 6.50 -12.60 32.36
N GLN A 270 7.21 -13.74 32.27
CA GLN A 270 6.60 -15.09 32.37
C GLN A 270 5.89 -15.37 33.70
N ARG A 271 6.16 -14.62 34.78
CA ARG A 271 5.55 -14.89 36.11
C ARG A 271 4.14 -14.33 36.32
N PHE A 272 3.80 -13.17 35.76
CA PHE A 272 2.55 -12.48 36.11
C PHE A 272 1.40 -12.71 35.13
N LEU A 273 1.69 -12.87 33.83
CA LEU A 273 0.67 -12.94 32.78
C LEU A 273 0.40 -14.37 32.26
N SER A 274 1.23 -15.35 32.65
CA SER A 274 1.12 -16.74 32.20
C SER A 274 -0.20 -17.41 32.60
N TYR A 275 -0.79 -16.99 33.72
CA TYR A 275 -2.09 -17.49 34.19
C TYR A 275 -3.30 -16.77 33.56
N ALA A 276 -3.10 -15.67 32.85
CA ALA A 276 -4.20 -14.92 32.26
C ALA A 276 -4.65 -15.54 30.93
N PRO A 277 -5.94 -15.42 30.53
CA PRO A 277 -6.41 -15.91 29.24
C PRO A 277 -5.63 -15.33 28.05
N GLU A 278 -5.45 -16.09 26.98
CA GLU A 278 -4.63 -15.67 25.83
C GLU A 278 -5.08 -14.36 25.19
N TYR A 279 -6.40 -14.14 25.08
CA TYR A 279 -6.95 -12.90 24.52
C TYR A 279 -6.55 -11.67 25.35
N PHE A 280 -6.43 -11.83 26.67
CA PHE A 280 -6.03 -10.77 27.59
C PHE A 280 -4.53 -10.48 27.46
N GLN A 281 -3.70 -11.52 27.40
CA GLN A 281 -2.26 -11.37 27.12
C GLN A 281 -2.03 -10.65 25.78
N ARG A 282 -2.82 -11.00 24.75
CA ARG A 282 -2.80 -10.31 23.44
C ARG A 282 -3.17 -8.84 23.59
N ALA A 283 -4.30 -8.52 24.22
CA ALA A 283 -4.75 -7.15 24.41
C ALA A 283 -3.71 -6.28 25.12
N ILE A 284 -3.10 -6.78 26.19
CA ILE A 284 -2.03 -6.07 26.92
C ILE A 284 -0.80 -5.87 26.03
N THR A 285 -0.35 -6.91 25.32
CA THR A 285 0.82 -6.78 24.43
C THR A 285 0.55 -5.78 23.30
N ALA A 286 -0.70 -5.72 22.80
CA ALA A 286 -1.15 -4.71 21.83
C ALA A 286 -1.05 -3.30 22.43
N GLY A 287 -1.61 -3.12 23.63
CA GLY A 287 -1.66 -1.84 24.31
C GLY A 287 -0.27 -1.31 24.65
N LEU A 288 0.62 -2.17 25.15
CA LEU A 288 2.02 -1.83 25.42
C LEU A 288 2.75 -1.48 24.12
N GLY A 289 2.63 -2.30 23.08
CA GLY A 289 3.22 -2.01 21.77
C GLY A 289 2.72 -0.68 21.21
N ALA A 290 1.41 -0.41 21.29
CA ALA A 290 0.82 0.86 20.89
C ALA A 290 1.38 2.03 21.70
N ALA A 291 1.41 1.93 23.02
CA ALA A 291 1.93 2.98 23.91
C ALA A 291 3.41 3.28 23.61
N THR A 292 4.24 2.25 23.45
CA THR A 292 5.64 2.40 23.05
C THR A 292 5.75 3.04 21.65
N GLY A 293 4.91 2.62 20.70
CA GLY A 293 4.81 3.22 19.36
C GLY A 293 4.43 4.69 19.38
N PHE A 294 3.41 5.08 20.15
CA PHE A 294 3.01 6.47 20.31
C PHE A 294 4.13 7.30 20.97
N GLY A 295 4.77 6.78 22.01
CA GLY A 295 5.89 7.45 22.69
C GLY A 295 7.09 7.67 21.76
N LEU A 296 7.56 6.62 21.11
CA LEU A 296 8.70 6.69 20.18
C LEU A 296 8.36 7.50 18.93
N GLY A 297 7.15 7.37 18.39
CA GLY A 297 6.68 8.16 17.26
C GLY A 297 6.69 9.66 17.58
N LEU A 298 6.18 10.05 18.76
CA LEU A 298 6.19 11.45 19.18
C LEU A 298 7.62 11.97 19.40
N LEU A 299 8.47 11.16 20.03
CA LEU A 299 9.87 11.48 20.28
C LEU A 299 10.63 11.68 18.96
N THR A 300 10.59 10.69 18.07
CA THR A 300 11.30 10.69 16.78
C THR A 300 10.75 11.77 15.84
N ALA A 301 9.43 11.99 15.79
CA ALA A 301 8.86 13.10 15.02
C ALA A 301 9.40 14.45 15.49
N ARG A 302 9.47 14.69 16.81
CA ARG A 302 9.99 15.93 17.38
C ARG A 302 11.50 16.07 17.18
N LEU A 303 12.25 14.98 17.25
CA LEU A 303 13.69 14.98 16.97
C LEU A 303 13.96 15.29 15.50
N LEU A 304 13.26 14.62 14.57
CA LEU A 304 13.36 14.90 13.13
C LEU A 304 12.96 16.34 12.82
N ASP A 305 11.88 16.84 13.44
CA ASP A 305 11.50 18.24 13.32
C ASP A 305 12.65 19.13 13.85
N ARG A 306 13.13 18.96 15.09
CA ARG A 306 14.16 19.85 15.68
C ARG A 306 15.52 19.81 15.00
N LEU A 307 16.00 18.62 14.64
CA LEU A 307 17.36 18.42 14.14
C LEU A 307 17.48 18.69 12.65
N TYR A 308 16.39 18.49 11.91
CA TYR A 308 16.45 18.40 10.45
C TYR A 308 15.36 19.21 9.74
N LEU A 309 14.10 19.14 10.16
CA LEU A 309 12.97 19.81 9.48
C LEU A 309 12.56 21.15 10.13
N ALA A 310 13.37 21.70 11.04
CA ALA A 310 13.02 22.85 11.88
C ALA A 310 13.32 24.14 11.16
N GLN A 311 12.43 24.58 10.27
CA GLN A 311 12.55 25.92 9.69
C GLN A 311 11.26 26.56 9.19
N SER A 312 10.10 25.87 9.16
CA SER A 312 8.80 26.53 8.89
C SER A 312 7.82 26.51 10.06
N GLN A 313 7.38 27.70 10.46
CA GLN A 313 6.21 27.92 11.32
C GLN A 313 4.90 27.71 10.53
N GLN A 314 4.94 27.95 9.22
CA GLN A 314 3.80 27.84 8.30
C GLN A 314 3.66 26.40 7.82
N GLY A 315 2.73 25.65 8.45
CA GLY A 315 2.33 24.33 7.97
C GLY A 315 2.82 23.14 8.81
N ARG A 316 2.68 23.17 10.14
CA ARG A 316 2.59 21.95 10.99
C ARG A 316 1.33 21.12 10.70
N GLY A 317 0.97 20.97 9.42
CA GLY A 317 -0.20 20.22 8.97
C GLY A 317 0.02 18.75 9.25
N GLY A 318 -0.51 18.26 10.37
CA GLY A 318 -0.68 16.83 10.68
C GLY A 318 0.59 15.97 10.84
N TRP A 319 1.75 16.38 10.34
CA TRP A 319 2.99 15.58 10.27
C TRP A 319 3.29 14.77 11.54
N THR A 320 3.44 15.45 12.67
CA THR A 320 3.76 14.80 13.95
C THR A 320 2.72 13.73 14.29
N TRP A 321 1.44 14.00 14.02
CA TRP A 321 0.38 13.03 14.23
C TRP A 321 0.39 11.90 13.21
N HIS A 322 0.60 12.16 11.92
CA HIS A 322 0.72 11.12 10.88
C HIS A 322 1.86 10.15 11.22
N TRP A 323 3.03 10.69 11.59
CA TRP A 323 4.20 9.91 12.01
C TRP A 323 3.91 9.10 13.28
N THR A 324 3.33 9.74 14.30
CA THR A 324 3.05 9.09 15.59
C THR A 324 1.96 8.02 15.47
N ILE A 325 0.90 8.26 14.71
CA ILE A 325 -0.17 7.27 14.46
C ILE A 325 0.43 6.05 13.75
N LEU A 326 1.29 6.23 12.75
CA LEU A 326 1.92 5.13 12.04
C LEU A 326 2.72 4.22 13.00
N HIS A 327 3.49 4.81 13.92
CA HIS A 327 4.26 4.08 14.93
C HIS A 327 3.35 3.39 15.95
N GLY A 328 2.32 4.08 16.44
CA GLY A 328 1.36 3.54 17.39
C GLY A 328 0.62 2.32 16.82
N LEU A 329 0.15 2.42 15.57
CA LEU A 329 -0.50 1.31 14.88
C LEU A 329 0.47 0.15 14.64
N PHE A 330 1.71 0.43 14.21
CA PHE A 330 2.69 -0.62 14.01
C PHE A 330 3.04 -1.35 15.32
N GLY A 331 3.17 -0.61 16.43
CA GLY A 331 3.40 -1.19 17.74
C GLY A 331 2.24 -2.03 18.24
N ALA A 332 1.01 -1.56 18.00
CA ALA A 332 -0.18 -2.33 18.31
C ALA A 332 -0.18 -3.68 17.58
N LEU A 333 0.27 -3.73 16.32
CA LEU A 333 0.21 -4.94 15.49
C LEU A 333 1.41 -5.88 15.68
N PHE A 334 2.62 -5.34 15.69
CA PHE A 334 3.87 -6.13 15.63
C PHE A 334 4.58 -6.24 16.99
N GLY A 335 4.18 -5.42 17.97
CA GLY A 335 4.77 -5.40 19.31
C GLY A 335 5.81 -4.29 19.49
N TRP A 336 6.25 -4.11 20.73
CA TRP A 336 7.16 -3.03 21.12
C TRP A 336 8.58 -3.22 20.55
N GLN A 337 9.08 -4.47 20.43
CA GLN A 337 10.41 -4.73 19.86
C GLN A 337 10.48 -4.29 18.40
N ALA A 338 9.43 -4.63 17.64
CA ALA A 338 9.32 -4.29 16.24
C ALA A 338 9.31 -2.78 16.03
N VAL A 339 8.53 -2.04 16.83
CA VAL A 339 8.52 -0.57 16.81
C VAL A 339 9.90 -0.02 17.13
N LEU A 340 10.57 -0.48 18.18
CA LEU A 340 11.86 0.07 18.59
C LEU A 340 12.87 0.03 17.42
N LEU A 341 13.06 -1.16 16.85
CA LEU A 341 14.00 -1.37 15.76
C LEU A 341 13.60 -0.57 14.51
N SER A 342 12.34 -0.66 14.10
CA SER A 342 11.87 0.02 12.88
C SER A 342 11.87 1.54 13.00
N SER A 343 11.60 2.08 14.19
CA SER A 343 11.65 3.53 14.46
C SER A 343 13.07 4.06 14.32
N ILE A 344 14.06 3.35 14.88
CA ILE A 344 15.47 3.73 14.80
C ILE A 344 15.93 3.68 13.35
N VAL A 345 15.77 2.52 12.69
CA VAL A 345 16.21 2.33 11.29
C VAL A 345 15.51 3.32 10.36
N GLY A 346 14.18 3.44 10.45
CA GLY A 346 13.40 4.29 9.58
C GLY A 346 13.71 5.79 9.78
N SER A 347 13.97 6.23 11.01
CA SER A 347 14.35 7.62 11.29
C SER A 347 15.75 7.94 10.74
N LEU A 348 16.73 7.06 10.96
CA LEU A 348 18.09 7.24 10.46
C LEU A 348 18.13 7.28 8.93
N VAL A 349 17.47 6.33 8.27
CA VAL A 349 17.38 6.31 6.80
C VAL A 349 16.66 7.55 6.29
N SER A 350 15.60 8.00 6.96
CA SER A 350 14.90 9.24 6.60
C SER A 350 15.83 10.45 6.67
N MET A 351 16.63 10.59 7.73
CA MET A 351 17.62 11.66 7.87
C MET A 351 18.67 11.60 6.75
N SER A 352 19.25 10.43 6.48
CA SER A 352 20.28 10.26 5.45
C SER A 352 19.74 10.60 4.05
N VAL A 353 18.57 10.07 3.68
CA VAL A 353 17.99 10.28 2.36
C VAL A 353 17.55 11.72 2.18
N CYS A 354 16.87 12.31 3.17
CA CYS A 354 16.47 13.72 3.06
C CYS A 354 17.72 14.61 2.96
N SER A 355 18.77 14.36 3.75
CA SER A 355 20.02 15.13 3.67
C SER A 355 20.67 15.04 2.29
N PHE A 356 20.67 13.86 1.67
CA PHE A 356 21.15 13.67 0.30
C PHE A 356 20.28 14.38 -0.74
N VAL A 357 18.96 14.40 -0.57
CA VAL A 357 18.05 15.14 -1.47
C VAL A 357 18.22 16.65 -1.29
N ALA A 358 18.40 17.13 -0.07
CA ALA A 358 18.63 18.53 0.24
C ALA A 358 19.94 19.03 -0.39
N SER A 359 21.01 18.25 -0.36
CA SER A 359 22.30 18.62 -0.97
C SER A 359 22.29 18.69 -2.50
N ARG A 360 21.28 18.09 -3.16
CA ARG A 360 21.13 18.07 -4.63
C ARG A 360 20.18 19.14 -5.18
N LYS A 361 19.37 19.79 -4.35
CA LYS A 361 18.39 20.79 -4.78
C LYS A 361 19.02 22.19 -4.86
N SER A 362 18.89 22.84 -6.02
CA SER A 362 19.25 24.24 -6.29
C SER A 362 18.44 25.23 -5.43
N ASP A 363 19.06 26.37 -5.09
CA ASP A 363 18.55 27.42 -4.17
C ASP A 363 17.23 28.10 -4.59
N HIS A 364 16.68 27.78 -5.76
CA HIS A 364 15.46 28.41 -6.29
C HIS A 364 14.13 27.82 -5.77
N ILE A 365 14.14 26.81 -4.89
CA ILE A 365 12.91 26.21 -4.34
C ILE A 365 12.54 26.92 -3.03
N ASP A 366 11.28 27.38 -2.94
CA ASP A 366 10.75 27.94 -1.68
C ASP A 366 10.93 26.96 -0.52
N LEU A 367 11.45 27.47 0.61
CA LEU A 367 11.72 26.72 1.83
C LEU A 367 10.48 25.95 2.32
N SER A 368 9.29 26.54 2.14
CA SER A 368 8.02 25.92 2.53
C SER A 368 7.72 24.64 1.74
N ASP A 369 7.94 24.67 0.42
CA ASP A 369 7.75 23.53 -0.49
C ASP A 369 8.84 22.47 -0.34
N ARG A 370 10.07 22.89 0.02
CA ARG A 370 11.18 21.99 0.33
C ARG A 370 10.87 21.12 1.55
N LEU A 371 10.55 21.74 2.68
CA LEU A 371 10.25 21.05 3.95
C LEU A 371 9.01 20.15 3.83
N PHE A 372 8.03 20.59 3.04
CA PHE A 372 6.86 19.78 2.72
C PHE A 372 7.22 18.48 2.01
N SER A 373 8.08 18.56 1.00
CA SER A 373 8.55 17.41 0.23
C SER A 373 9.34 16.43 1.11
N GLU A 374 10.20 16.94 1.99
CA GLU A 374 11.01 16.12 2.91
C GLU A 374 10.16 15.35 3.91
N ARG A 375 9.11 15.97 4.45
CA ARG A 375 8.14 15.26 5.30
C ARG A 375 7.48 14.09 4.54
N VAL A 376 6.96 14.32 3.34
CA VAL A 376 6.35 13.24 2.53
C VAL A 376 7.36 12.10 2.28
N ILE A 377 8.61 12.44 1.95
CA ILE A 377 9.69 11.47 1.73
C ILE A 377 9.97 10.65 3.00
N ALA A 378 10.10 11.31 4.16
CA ALA A 378 10.35 10.63 5.42
C ALA A 378 9.20 9.66 5.80
N LEU A 379 7.93 10.06 5.63
CA LEU A 379 6.79 9.16 5.85
C LEU A 379 6.80 7.96 4.90
N ALA A 380 7.18 8.17 3.63
CA ALA A 380 7.31 7.10 2.65
C ALA A 380 8.44 6.12 3.02
N ILE A 381 9.61 6.64 3.41
CA ILE A 381 10.74 5.82 3.88
C ILE A 381 10.35 4.99 5.09
N MET A 382 9.74 5.63 6.10
CA MET A 382 9.26 4.92 7.27
C MET A 382 8.28 3.81 6.87
N THR A 383 7.29 4.10 6.01
CA THR A 383 6.34 3.07 5.53
C THR A 383 7.04 1.91 4.82
N CYS A 384 8.07 2.19 4.00
CA CYS A 384 8.89 1.15 3.37
C CYS A 384 9.67 0.32 4.41
N THR A 385 10.25 0.95 5.44
CA THR A 385 10.92 0.24 6.54
C THR A 385 9.96 -0.71 7.25
N LEU A 386 8.73 -0.25 7.53
CA LEU A 386 7.70 -1.07 8.17
C LEU A 386 7.22 -2.21 7.27
N PHE A 387 7.16 -2.00 5.95
CA PHE A 387 6.85 -3.04 4.97
C PHE A 387 7.93 -4.12 4.91
N ILE A 388 9.20 -3.73 4.83
CA ILE A 388 10.33 -4.65 4.87
C ILE A 388 10.33 -5.45 6.18
N HIS A 389 10.10 -4.77 7.31
CA HIS A 389 9.97 -5.45 8.60
C HIS A 389 8.84 -6.48 8.57
N THR A 390 7.66 -6.12 8.06
CA THR A 390 6.50 -7.03 7.97
C THR A 390 6.81 -8.26 7.12
N CYS A 391 7.52 -8.09 6.00
CA CYS A 391 7.94 -9.20 5.14
C CYS A 391 9.00 -10.08 5.81
N ALA A 392 9.89 -9.48 6.61
CA ALA A 392 11.01 -10.13 7.26
C ALA A 392 10.74 -10.50 8.74
N TRP A 393 9.49 -10.41 9.21
CA TRP A 393 9.18 -10.34 10.63
C TRP A 393 9.69 -11.57 11.40
N ARG A 394 9.53 -12.78 10.86
CA ARG A 394 10.04 -14.02 11.47
C ARG A 394 11.53 -13.98 11.80
N TRP A 395 12.35 -13.52 10.85
CA TRP A 395 13.80 -13.50 11.02
C TRP A 395 14.24 -12.40 11.98
N ILE A 396 13.55 -11.25 11.94
CA ILE A 396 13.81 -10.16 12.86
C ILE A 396 13.39 -10.54 14.28
N ALA A 397 12.25 -11.22 14.44
CA ALA A 397 11.74 -11.71 15.71
C ALA A 397 12.70 -12.70 16.38
N ALA A 398 13.41 -13.51 15.61
CA ALA A 398 14.41 -14.46 16.11
C ALA A 398 15.63 -13.80 16.79
N ILE A 399 15.82 -12.49 16.66
CA ILE A 399 16.84 -11.75 17.42
C ILE A 399 16.41 -11.57 18.89
N TRP A 400 15.11 -11.67 19.15
CA TRP A 400 14.48 -11.38 20.45
C TRP A 400 13.96 -12.61 21.18
N LEU A 401 14.03 -13.78 20.53
CA LEU A 401 13.67 -15.10 21.04
C LEU A 401 14.95 -15.89 21.32
#